data_AF-I3ZB77-F1
#
_entry.id   AF-I3ZB77-F1
#
_cell.length_a   1.000
_cell.length_b   1.000
_cell.length_c   1.000
_cell.angle_alpha   90.00
_cell.angle_beta   90.00
_cell.angle_gamma   90.00
#
_symmetry.space_group_name_H-M   'P 1'
#
loop_
_entity.id
_entity.type
_entity.pdbx_description
1 polymer ?
#
loop_
_entity_poly.entity_id
_entity_poly.type
_entity_poly.pdbx_seq_one_letter_code
_entity_poly.pdbx_strand_id
1 'polypeptide(L)' 'MTDFEAKVLSELSALKSQMDALLGVGQPGRLHLLEERVERHERAVQRMKGIGGGLSVLLTLFHLALDFVRR' A
#
# COMPACT_ATOMS: atom_id res chain seq x y z
N MET A 1 -7.67 -44.45 -11.52
CA MET A 1 -7.10 -43.31 -10.77
C MET A 1 -6.69 -43.84 -9.42
N THR A 2 -5.45 -43.58 -9.00
CA THR A 2 -4.97 -44.04 -7.69
C THR A 2 -5.47 -43.11 -6.58
N ASP A 3 -5.49 -43.59 -5.33
CA ASP A 3 -5.90 -42.78 -4.17
C ASP A 3 -5.03 -41.52 -4.00
N PHE A 4 -3.74 -41.65 -4.34
CA PHE A 4 -2.81 -40.54 -4.36
C PHE A 4 -3.21 -39.48 -5.40
N GLU A 5 -3.47 -39.90 -6.65
CA GLU A 5 -3.90 -38.99 -7.72
C GLU A 5 -5.19 -38.27 -7.36
N ALA A 6 -6.17 -38.98 -6.79
CA ALA A 6 -7.44 -38.40 -6.36
C ALA A 6 -7.24 -37.33 -5.28
N LYS A 7 -6.37 -37.60 -4.29
CA LYS A 7 -6.05 -36.64 -3.23
C LYS A 7 -5.35 -35.39 -3.77
N VAL A 8 -4.34 -35.57 -4.62
CA VAL A 8 -3.59 -34.46 -5.23
C VAL A 8 -4.50 -33.55 -6.05
N LEU A 9 -5.39 -34.14 -6.86
CA LEU A 9 -6.35 -33.36 -7.66
C LEU A 9 -7.32 -32.58 -6.78
N SER A 10 -7.78 -33.16 -5.67
CA SER A 10 -8.62 -32.46 -4.70
C SER A 10 -7.89 -31.26 -4.09
N GLU A 11 -6.65 -31.44 -3.66
CA GLU A 11 -5.84 -30.38 -3.05
C GLU A 11 -5.53 -29.26 -4.05
N LEU A 12 -5.16 -29.60 -5.29
CA LEU A 12 -4.92 -28.62 -6.35
C LEU A 12 -6.18 -27.85 -6.73
N SER A 13 -7.34 -28.50 -6.74
CA SER A 13 -8.62 -27.83 -6.99
C SER A 13 -8.94 -26.82 -5.88
N ALA A 14 -8.73 -27.20 -4.62
CA ALA A 14 -8.91 -26.30 -3.48
C ALA A 14 -7.92 -25.12 -3.53
N LEU A 15 -6.65 -25.37 -3.88
CA LEU A 15 -5.64 -24.33 -4.04
C LEU A 15 -6.01 -23.35 -5.16
N LYS A 16 -6.43 -23.87 -6.33
CA LYS A 16 -6.86 -23.04 -7.46
C LYS A 16 -8.02 -22.13 -7.04
N SER A 17 -9.02 -22.66 -6.34
CA SER A 17 -10.16 -21.88 -5.86
C SER A 17 -9.72 -20.74 -4.91
N GLN A 18 -8.78 -21.01 -4.01
CA GLN A 18 -8.22 -19.99 -3.12
C GLN A 18 -7.44 -18.92 -3.88
N MET A 19 -6.65 -19.32 -4.88
CA MET A 19 -5.91 -18.39 -5.74
C MET A 19 -6.85 -17.53 -6.59
N ASP A 20 -7.89 -18.12 -7.16
CA ASP A 20 -8.92 -17.41 -7.92
C ASP A 20 -9.60 -16.34 -7.06
N ALA A 21 -9.81 -16.58 -5.76
CA ALA A 21 -10.34 -15.58 -4.82
C ALA A 21 -9.33 -14.48 -4.44
N LEU A 22 -8.03 -14.82 -4.34
CA LEU A 22 -6.97 -13.87 -3.99
C LEU A 22 -6.64 -12.93 -5.15
N LEU A 23 -6.45 -13.49 -6.34
CA LEU A 23 -6.06 -12.76 -7.55
C LEU A 23 -7.29 -12.14 -8.24
N GLY A 24 -8.42 -12.83 -8.17
CA GLY A 24 -9.62 -12.49 -8.93
C GLY A 24 -9.58 -13.06 -10.34
N VAL A 25 -10.76 -13.40 -10.88
CA VAL A 25 -10.91 -13.93 -12.24
C VAL A 25 -11.84 -13.00 -13.01
N GLY A 26 -11.24 -12.10 -13.80
CA GLY A 26 -11.97 -11.07 -14.56
C GLY A 26 -12.57 -9.94 -13.71
N GLN A 27 -12.42 -10.00 -12.38
CA GLN A 27 -12.76 -8.95 -11.43
C GLN A 27 -11.66 -8.86 -10.36
N PRO A 28 -11.54 -7.74 -9.64
CA PRO A 28 -10.47 -7.57 -8.66
C PRO A 28 -10.56 -8.56 -7.49
N GLY A 29 -9.48 -9.30 -7.26
CA GLY A 29 -9.35 -10.17 -6.09
C GLY A 29 -8.99 -9.41 -4.81
N ARG A 30 -8.90 -10.16 -3.70
CA ARG A 30 -8.57 -9.58 -2.38
C ARG A 30 -7.21 -8.89 -2.35
N LEU A 31 -6.24 -9.35 -3.14
CA LEU A 31 -4.92 -8.73 -3.24
C LEU A 31 -5.02 -7.32 -3.85
N HIS A 32 -5.79 -7.17 -4.92
CA HIS A 32 -5.98 -5.88 -5.57
C HIS A 32 -6.62 -4.84 -4.64
N LEU A 33 -7.61 -5.25 -3.83
CA LEU A 33 -8.24 -4.38 -2.83
C LEU A 33 -7.25 -3.93 -1.73
N LEU A 34 -6.27 -4.77 -1.41
CA LEU A 34 -5.20 -4.43 -0.48
C LEU A 34 -4.21 -3.45 -1.11
N GLU A 35 -3.78 -3.70 -2.35
CA GLU A 35 -2.92 -2.79 -3.11
C GLU A 35 -3.55 -1.40 -3.24
N GLU A 36 -4.83 -1.31 -3.62
CA GLU A 36 -5.55 -0.03 -3.71
C GLU A 36 -5.63 0.69 -2.35
N ARG A 37 -5.76 -0.06 -1.26
CA ARG A 37 -5.76 0.51 0.09
C ARG A 37 -4.38 1.04 0.45
N VAL A 38 -3.33 0.27 0.18
CA VAL A 38 -1.93 0.66 0.44
C VAL A 38 -1.59 1.91 -0.38
N GLU A 39 -1.92 1.94 -1.67
CA GLU A 39 -1.66 3.08 -2.53
C GLU A 39 -2.33 4.36 -2.03
N ARG A 40 -3.58 4.26 -1.54
CA ARG A 40 -4.27 5.41 -0.91
C ARG A 40 -3.54 5.90 0.34
N HIS A 41 -3.02 4.99 1.17
CA HIS A 41 -2.26 5.37 2.37
C HIS A 41 -0.91 5.99 2.01
N GLU A 42 -0.20 5.44 1.02
CA GLU A 42 1.07 5.99 0.54
C GLU A 42 0.90 7.42 0.02
N ARG A 43 -0.13 7.68 -0.79
CA ARG A 43 -0.42 9.03 -1.28
C ARG A 43 -0.74 10.00 -0.13
N ALA A 44 -1.49 9.56 0.88
CA ALA A 44 -1.80 10.39 2.06
C ALA A 44 -0.53 10.71 2.86
N VAL A 45 0.30 9.71 3.12
CA VAL A 45 1.58 9.87 3.82
C VAL A 45 2.51 10.80 3.04
N GLN A 46 2.61 10.64 1.72
CA GLN A 46 3.44 11.48 0.88
C GLN A 46 3.00 12.96 0.92
N ARG A 47 1.69 13.23 0.87
CA ARG A 47 1.17 14.60 1.01
C ARG A 47 1.50 15.20 2.38
N MET A 48 1.33 14.43 3.46
CA MET A 48 1.68 14.89 4.80
C MET A 48 3.18 15.20 4.93
N LYS A 49 4.05 14.36 4.34
CA LYS A 49 5.50 14.63 4.30
C LYS A 49 5.82 15.92 3.53
N GLY A 50 5.15 16.18 2.41
CA GLY A 50 5.31 17.42 1.65
C GLY A 50 4.92 18.66 2.45
N ILE A 51 3.77 18.61 3.13
CA ILE A 51 3.30 19.71 4.01
C ILE A 51 4.28 19.91 5.17
N GLY A 52 4.69 18.84 5.84
CA GLY A 52 5.65 18.91 6.94
C GLY A 52 6.97 19.54 6.52
N GLY A 53 7.54 19.11 5.38
CA GLY A 53 8.76 19.70 4.83
C GLY A 53 8.61 21.19 4.52
N GLY A 54 7.49 21.59 3.89
CA GLY A 54 7.21 23.00 3.60
C GLY A 54 7.10 23.85 4.88
N LEU A 55 6.38 23.36 5.89
CA LEU A 55 6.27 24.03 7.18
C LEU A 55 7.62 24.17 7.87
N SER A 56 8.46 23.13 7.84
CA SER A 56 9.82 23.20 8.39
C SER A 56 10.65 24.27 7.70
N VAL A 57 10.62 24.34 6.36
CA VAL A 57 11.34 25.38 5.60
C VAL A 57 10.84 26.78 5.97
N LEU A 58 9.52 26.98 6.03
CA LEU A 58 8.93 28.26 6.43
C LEU A 58 9.35 28.68 7.84
N LEU A 59 9.32 27.75 8.79
CA LEU A 59 9.75 27.99 10.16
C LEU A 59 11.24 28.34 10.25
N THR A 60 12.10 27.68 9.47
CA THR A 60 13.52 27.99 9.40
C THR A 60 13.75 29.41 8.85
N LEU A 61 13.08 29.77 7.74
CA LEU A 61 13.19 31.13 7.18
C LEU A 61 12.68 32.20 8.16
N PHE A 62 11.59 31.91 8.87
CA PHE A 62 11.06 32.80 9.89
C PHE A 62 12.06 33.05 11.03
N HIS A 63 12.71 32.00 11.54
CA HIS A 63 13.77 32.15 12.55
C HIS A 63 14.94 32.97 12.03
N LEU A 64 15.37 32.71 10.79
CA LEU A 64 16.48 33.44 10.16
C LEU A 64 16.17 34.93 10.01
N ALA A 65 14.94 35.28 9.65
CA ALA A 65 14.49 36.66 9.56
C ALA A 65 14.45 37.35 10.93
N LEU A 66 13.97 36.68 11.97
CA LEU A 66 13.99 37.20 13.34
C LEU A 66 15.41 37.43 13.85
N ASP A 67 16.33 36.50 13.58
CA ASP A 67 17.74 36.62 13.96
C ASP A 67 18.41 37.77 13.20
N PHE A 68 18.05 38.00 11.94
CA PHE A 68 18.55 39.14 11.17
C PHE A 68 18.05 40.48 11.73
N VAL A 69 16.78 40.58 12.13
CA VAL A 69 16.20 41.81 12.69
C VAL A 69 16.72 42.10 14.11
N ARG A 70 17.07 41.06 14.88
CA ARG A 70 17.63 41.22 16.24
C ARG A 70 19.12 41.56 16.27
N ARG A 71 19.81 41.47 15.12
CA ARG A 71 21.25 41.71 15.00
C ARG A 71 21.53 43.11 14.47
#